data_AF-A0A165R337-F1
#
_entry.id   AF-A0A165R337-F1
#
_cell.length_a   1.000
_cell.length_b   1.000
_cell.length_c   1.000
_cell.angle_alpha   90.00
_cell.angle_beta   90.00
_cell.angle_gamma   90.00
#
_symmetry.space_group_name_H-M   'P 1'
#
loop_
_entity.id
_entity.type
_entity.pdbx_description
1 polymer ?
#
loop_
_entity_poly.entity_id
_entity_poly.type
_entity_poly.pdbx_seq_one_letter_code
_entity_poly.pdbx_strand_id
1 'polypeptide(L)'
;LAYVEWFLSFPSRPNQTNGMYKVTRSIQNGERLASIVAVSQICHSVHLFPKFSPVIPWEWSSSTVLNDALVFFLNPFLDQHTFILLA
;
A
#
# COMPACT_ATOMS: atom_id res chain seq x y z
N LEU A 1 -20.68 1.88 5.27
CA LEU A 1 -19.52 1.28 5.96
C LEU A 1 -18.63 0.64 4.90
N ALA A 2 -17.33 0.50 5.16
CA ALA A 2 -16.37 -0.15 4.28
C ALA A 2 -15.49 -1.11 5.09
N TYR A 3 -15.20 -2.28 4.52
CA TYR A 3 -14.18 -3.19 5.03
C TYR A 3 -12.82 -2.74 4.51
N VAL A 4 -11.85 -2.59 5.39
CA VAL A 4 -10.48 -2.19 5.03
C VAL A 4 -9.46 -3.15 5.63
N GLU A 5 -8.44 -3.48 4.85
CA GLU A 5 -7.23 -4.16 5.34
C GLU A 5 -6.15 -3.11 5.58
N TRP A 6 -5.51 -3.16 6.74
CA TRP A 6 -4.52 -2.16 7.13
C TRP A 6 -3.13 -2.51 6.62
N PHE A 7 -2.38 -1.46 6.27
CA PHE A 7 -0.93 -1.53 6.10
C PHE A 7 -0.23 -1.14 7.40
N LEU A 8 1.03 -1.54 7.56
CA LEU A 8 1.90 -1.01 8.61
C LEU A 8 2.10 0.49 8.43
N SER A 9 2.34 1.18 9.55
CA SER A 9 2.68 2.60 9.55
C SER A 9 3.85 2.91 8.61
N PHE A 10 3.81 4.08 7.98
CA PHE A 10 4.87 4.52 7.09
C PHE A 10 6.23 4.54 7.80
N PRO A 11 7.31 4.12 7.12
CA PRO A 11 8.64 4.33 7.65
C PRO A 11 8.91 5.84 7.79
N SER A 12 9.76 6.22 8.73
CA SER A 12 10.10 7.63 8.99
C SER A 12 10.77 8.34 7.81
N ARG A 13 11.30 7.59 6.84
CA ARG A 13 11.91 8.12 5.63
C ARG A 13 11.51 7.27 4.42
N PRO A 14 11.33 7.89 3.25
CA PRO A 14 11.10 7.16 2.01
C PRO A 14 12.36 6.38 1.61
N ASN A 15 12.18 5.45 0.66
CA ASN A 15 13.30 4.73 0.06
C ASN A 15 14.25 5.72 -0.65
N GLN A 16 15.55 5.61 -0.37
CA GLN A 16 16.55 6.55 -0.87
C GLN A 16 16.74 6.54 -2.39
N THR A 17 16.47 5.41 -3.05
CA THR A 17 16.70 5.24 -4.48
C THR A 17 15.56 5.83 -5.31
N ASN A 18 14.32 5.66 -4.87
CA ASN A 18 13.14 6.02 -5.66
C ASN A 18 12.21 7.05 -5.00
N GLY A 19 12.48 7.46 -3.76
CA GLY A 19 11.66 8.44 -3.03
C GLY A 19 10.28 7.95 -2.61
N MET A 20 9.96 6.66 -2.78
CA MET A 20 8.66 6.07 -2.44
C MET A 20 8.66 5.40 -1.07
N TYR A 21 7.49 5.32 -0.45
CA TYR A 21 7.33 4.70 0.87
C TYR A 21 7.08 3.19 0.73
N LYS A 22 7.96 2.37 1.29
CA LYS A 22 7.74 0.92 1.35
C LYS A 22 6.66 0.63 2.40
N VAL A 23 5.59 -0.03 2.00
CA VAL A 23 4.50 -0.47 2.87
C VAL A 23 4.25 -1.97 2.73
N THR A 24 3.80 -2.58 3.82
CA THR A 24 3.43 -4.00 3.89
C THR A 24 2.13 -4.13 4.65
N ARG A 25 1.33 -5.16 4.35
CA ARG A 25 0.09 -5.43 5.09
C ARG A 25 0.40 -5.65 6.57
N SER A 26 -0.48 -5.17 7.44
CA SER A 26 -0.47 -5.50 8.86
C SER A 26 -1.06 -6.90 9.03
N ILE A 27 -0.31 -7.79 9.67
CA ILE A 27 -0.70 -9.17 9.93
C ILE A 27 -0.69 -9.41 11.43
N GLN A 28 -1.79 -9.92 11.97
CA GLN A 28 -1.94 -10.29 13.37
C GLN A 28 -2.44 -11.72 13.47
N ASN A 29 -1.75 -12.58 14.22
CA ASN A 29 -2.09 -14.01 14.39
C ASN A 29 -2.23 -14.79 13.06
N GLY A 30 -1.43 -14.44 12.05
CA GLY A 30 -1.46 -15.09 10.73
C GLY A 30 -2.50 -14.53 9.77
N GLU A 31 -3.38 -13.64 10.22
CA GLU A 31 -4.45 -13.04 9.41
C GLU A 31 -4.19 -11.56 9.14
N ARG A 32 -4.76 -11.04 8.04
CA ARG A 32 -4.67 -9.61 7.71
C ARG A 32 -5.47 -8.81 8.74
N LEU A 33 -4.82 -7.82 9.35
CA LEU A 33 -5.50 -6.91 10.26
C LEU A 33 -6.51 -6.08 9.45
N ALA A 34 -7.78 -6.20 9.79
CA ALA A 34 -8.86 -5.54 9.09
C ALA A 34 -9.83 -4.85 10.05
N SER A 35 -10.61 -3.91 9.53
CA SER A 35 -11.65 -3.21 10.30
C SER A 35 -12.81 -2.78 9.40
N ILE A 36 -13.95 -2.52 10.03
CA ILE A 36 -15.09 -1.89 9.37
C ILE A 36 -15.09 -0.41 9.77
N VAL A 37 -14.96 0.48 8.79
CA VAL A 37 -14.91 1.93 9.00
C VAL A 37 -16.10 2.64 8.33
N ALA A 38 -16.42 3.84 8.78
CA ALA A 38 -17.34 4.70 8.05
C ALA A 38 -16.68 5.16 6.74
N VAL A 39 -17.44 5.17 5.64
CA VAL A 39 -16.91 5.58 4.32
C VAL A 39 -16.42 7.03 4.36
N SER A 40 -17.02 7.86 5.21
CA SER A 40 -16.59 9.25 5.47
C SER A 40 -15.19 9.37 6.07
N GLN A 41 -14.60 8.29 6.59
CA GLN A 41 -13.21 8.27 7.08
C GLN A 41 -12.19 8.00 5.96
N ILE A 42 -12.64 7.67 4.75
CA ILE A 42 -11.77 7.44 3.59
C ILE A 42 -11.62 8.76 2.84
N CYS A 43 -10.40 9.30 2.80
CA CYS A 43 -10.14 10.59 2.15
C CYS A 43 -10.04 10.46 0.63
N HIS A 44 -9.12 9.62 0.15
CA HIS A 44 -8.83 9.47 -1.27
C HIS A 44 -8.08 8.18 -1.56
N SER A 45 -7.99 7.83 -2.85
CA SER A 45 -7.18 6.69 -3.31
C SER A 45 -5.71 7.09 -3.43
N VAL A 46 -4.81 6.14 -3.15
CA VAL A 46 -3.36 6.31 -3.37
C VAL A 46 -2.87 5.29 -4.40
N HIS A 47 -1.74 5.58 -5.03
CA HIS A 47 -1.14 4.66 -5.98
C HIS A 47 -0.14 3.72 -5.29
N LEU A 48 -0.52 2.43 -5.21
CA LEU A 48 0.35 1.36 -4.75
C LEU A 48 1.01 0.66 -5.93
N PHE A 49 2.32 0.53 -5.87
CA PHE A 49 3.13 -0.18 -6.85
C PHE A 49 3.73 -1.42 -6.19
N PRO A 50 3.48 -2.64 -6.69
CA PRO A 50 4.03 -3.85 -6.09
C PRO A 50 5.57 -3.80 -6.14
N LYS A 51 6.23 -4.16 -5.04
CA LYS A 51 7.68 -4.33 -5.05
C LYS A 51 7.99 -5.65 -5.76
N PHE A 52 8.50 -5.54 -6.97
CA PHE A 52 8.96 -6.70 -7.73
C PHE A 52 10.26 -7.28 -7.15
N SER A 53 10.25 -8.60 -6.98
CA SER A 53 11.45 -9.40 -6.74
C SER A 53 12.07 -9.80 -8.08
N PRO A 54 13.34 -10.27 -8.11
CA PRO A 54 13.97 -10.75 -9.35
C PRO A 54 13.17 -11.84 -10.07
N VAL A 55 12.41 -12.63 -9.32
CA VAL A 55 11.42 -13.57 -9.84
C VAL A 55 10.04 -13.01 -9.51
N ILE A 56 9.24 -12.78 -10.54
CA ILE A 56 7.86 -12.32 -10.44
C ILE A 56 6.96 -13.53 -10.69
N PRO A 57 5.98 -13.82 -9.81
CA PRO A 57 5.03 -14.90 -10.04
C PRO A 57 4.21 -14.65 -11.31
N TRP A 58 4.01 -15.69 -12.13
CA TRP A 58 3.36 -15.60 -13.44
C TRP A 58 1.84 -15.42 -13.33
N GLU A 59 1.28 -15.81 -12.20
CA GLU A 59 -0.13 -15.69 -11.85
C GLU A 59 -0.56 -14.24 -11.57
N TRP A 60 0.39 -13.32 -11.41
CA TRP A 60 0.07 -11.91 -11.16
C TRP A 60 -0.57 -11.27 -12.39
N SER A 61 -1.76 -10.74 -12.17
CA SER A 61 -2.44 -9.86 -13.12
C SER A 61 -2.66 -8.48 -12.50
N SER A 62 -2.99 -7.49 -13.33
CA SER A 62 -3.41 -6.17 -12.83
C SER A 62 -4.59 -6.26 -11.85
N SER A 63 -5.44 -7.28 -11.96
CA SER A 63 -6.60 -7.49 -11.10
C SER A 63 -6.30 -8.22 -9.78
N THR A 64 -5.23 -9.02 -9.73
CA THR A 64 -4.92 -9.86 -8.56
C THR A 64 -3.72 -9.37 -7.77
N VAL A 65 -2.79 -8.64 -8.40
CA VAL A 65 -1.50 -8.25 -7.80
C VAL A 65 -1.64 -7.46 -6.50
N LEU A 66 -2.72 -6.68 -6.35
CA LEU A 66 -2.99 -5.97 -5.10
C LEU A 66 -3.23 -6.95 -3.95
N ASN A 67 -3.85 -8.10 -4.19
CA ASN A 67 -4.07 -9.15 -3.18
C ASN A 67 -2.85 -10.05 -3.00
N ASP A 68 -2.11 -10.33 -4.06
CA ASP A 68 -1.04 -11.35 -4.06
C ASP A 68 0.31 -10.80 -3.58
N ALA A 69 0.62 -9.54 -3.88
CA ALA A 69 1.90 -8.97 -3.51
C ALA A 69 1.98 -8.69 -2.00
N LEU A 70 3.15 -9.01 -1.42
CA LEU A 70 3.42 -8.86 0.01
C LEU A 70 3.88 -7.45 0.40
N VAL A 71 4.52 -6.77 -0.54
CA VAL A 71 5.18 -5.48 -0.33
C VAL A 71 4.82 -4.55 -1.47
N PHE A 72 4.52 -3.30 -1.13
CA PHE A 72 4.24 -2.24 -2.10
C PHE A 72 5.13 -1.04 -1.82
N PHE A 73 5.27 -0.19 -2.83
CA PHE A 73 5.71 1.17 -2.74
C PHE A 73 4.50 2.07 -2.93
N LEU A 74 4.26 2.98 -2.00
CA LEU A 74 3.33 4.08 -2.20
C LEU A 74 4.04 5.19 -2.98
N ASN A 75 3.46 5.57 -4.11
CA ASN A 75 3.98 6.62 -4.97
C ASN A 75 3.40 7.98 -4.58
N PRO A 76 4.19 8.90 -4.00
CA PRO A 76 3.70 10.22 -3.60
C PRO A 76 3.62 11.22 -4.76
N PHE A 77 4.09 10.88 -5.96
CA PHE A 77 4.32 11.85 -7.04
C PHE A 77 3.16 11.96 -8.06
N LEU A 78 2.20 11.03 -8.05
CA LEU A 78 1.10 11.03 -9.02
C LEU A 78 -0.07 11.94 -8.63
N ASP A 79 -0.16 12.30 -7.36
CA ASP A 79 -1.27 13.06 -6.81
C ASP A 79 -0.73 14.14 -5.87
N GLN A 80 -1.15 15.38 -6.11
CA GLN A 80 -0.70 16.54 -5.33
C GLN A 80 -1.08 16.41 -3.86
N HIS A 81 -2.27 15.86 -3.55
CA HIS A 81 -2.69 15.69 -2.16
C HIS A 81 -1.78 14.70 -1.44
N THR A 82 -1.50 13.56 -2.06
CA THR A 82 -0.59 12.54 -1.53
C THR A 82 0.83 13.09 -1.38
N PHE A 83 1.31 13.89 -2.33
CA PHE A 83 2.60 14.54 -2.24
C PHE A 83 2.69 15.46 -1.01
N ILE A 84 1.73 16.38 -0.85
CA ILE A 84 1.72 17.34 0.26
C ILE A 84 1.56 16.65 1.63
N LEU A 85 0.83 15.52 1.69
CA LEU A 85 0.61 14.80 2.94
C LEU A 85 1.81 13.96 3.40
N LEU A 86 2.68 13.54 2.46
CA LEU A 86 3.74 12.56 2.75
C LEU A 86 5.16 13.09 2.50
N ALA A 87 5.34 14.19 1.78
CA ALA A 87 6.65 14.80 1.51
C ALA A 87 6.93 15.96 2.48
#